data_AF-A0A348MJ76-F1
#
_entry.id   AF-A0A348MJ76-F1
#
_cell.length_a   1.000
_cell.length_b   1.000
_cell.length_c   1.000
_cell.angle_alpha   90.00
_cell.angle_beta   90.00
_cell.angle_gamma   90.00
#
_symmetry.space_group_name_H-M   'P 1'
#
loop_
_entity.id
_entity.type
_entity.pdbx_description
1 polymer ?
#
loop_
_entity_poly.entity_id
_entity_poly.type
_entity_poly.pdbx_seq_one_letter_code
_entity_poly.pdbx_strand_id
1 'polypeptide(L)'
;MLADVNRTRLPYESIDVTFLFGFVHHTGGLENIFPELYRVLKPEGILSIEKTPWLSEKKLVTAVERNGFIYLGQQERVFLFTKRKA
;
A
#
# COMPACT_ATOMS: atom_id res chain seq x y z
N MET A 1 3.67 -22.14 9.66
CA MET A 1 3.71 -20.73 10.13
C MET A 1 3.29 -19.85 8.95
N LEU A 2 2.19 -19.11 9.07
CA LEU A 2 1.75 -18.20 8.01
C LEU A 2 2.62 -16.93 8.06
N ALA A 3 2.94 -16.37 6.89
CA ALA A 3 3.64 -15.09 6.81
C ALA A 3 2.70 -13.97 7.30
N ASP A 4 3.21 -13.06 8.14
CA ASP A 4 2.47 -11.90 8.63
C ASP A 4 2.92 -10.65 7.88
N VAL A 5 1.99 -10.05 7.14
CA VAL A 5 2.25 -8.88 6.30
C VAL A 5 2.48 -7.62 7.13
N ASN A 6 2.10 -7.59 8.41
CA ASN A 6 2.42 -6.49 9.32
C ASN A 6 3.87 -6.61 9.85
N ARG A 7 4.56 -7.72 9.57
CA ARG A 7 5.93 -7.98 10.01
C ARG A 7 6.69 -8.86 9.01
N THR A 8 7.03 -8.28 7.86
CA THR A 8 7.68 -8.98 6.73
C THR A 8 9.10 -9.44 7.04
N ARG A 9 9.75 -8.84 8.06
CA ARG A 9 11.18 -9.02 8.40
C ARG A 9 12.15 -8.56 7.31
N LEU A 10 11.66 -7.87 6.28
CA LEU A 10 12.51 -7.26 5.26
C LEU A 10 13.24 -6.04 5.85
N PRO A 11 14.45 -5.69 5.36
CA PRO A 11 15.13 -4.49 5.78
C PRO A 11 14.33 -3.22 5.46
N TYR A 12 14.63 -2.14 6.17
CA TYR A 12 14.09 -0.82 5.82
C TYR A 12 14.52 -0.44 4.40
N GLU A 13 13.60 0.18 3.65
CA GLU A 13 13.91 0.79 2.34
C GLU A 13 14.66 -0.16 1.39
N SER A 14 14.21 -1.41 1.34
CA SER A 14 14.84 -2.48 0.56
C SER A 14 14.09 -2.82 -0.71
N ILE A 15 12.85 -2.36 -0.85
CA ILE A 15 11.95 -2.73 -1.94
C ILE A 15 11.65 -1.51 -2.81
N ASP A 16 11.81 -1.67 -4.13
CA ASP A 16 11.49 -0.63 -5.12
C ASP A 16 10.00 -0.63 -5.49
N VAL A 17 9.35 -1.79 -5.50
CA VAL A 17 7.95 -1.94 -5.94
C VAL A 17 7.19 -2.93 -5.06
N THR A 18 5.98 -2.56 -4.64
CA THR A 18 5.05 -3.42 -3.89
C THR A 18 3.69 -3.51 -4.59
N PHE A 19 3.06 -4.68 -4.47
CA PHE A 19 1.77 -4.99 -5.06
C PHE A 19 0.83 -5.49 -3.95
N LEU A 20 -0.31 -4.83 -3.76
CA LEU A 20 -1.36 -5.22 -2.82
C LEU A 20 -2.64 -5.56 -3.60
N PHE A 21 -2.89 -6.86 -3.78
CA PHE A 21 -3.99 -7.40 -4.59
C PHE A 21 -4.85 -8.34 -3.74
N GLY A 22 -6.15 -8.39 -4.01
CA GLY A 22 -7.08 -9.29 -3.30
C GLY A 22 -7.25 -9.07 -1.79
N PHE A 23 -6.71 -7.99 -1.21
CA PHE A 23 -6.52 -7.87 0.24
C PHE A 23 -7.79 -7.43 1.04
N VAL A 24 -8.88 -7.03 0.39
CA VAL A 24 -10.00 -6.30 1.03
C VAL A 24 -11.02 -7.22 1.76
N HIS A 25 -10.57 -8.29 2.41
CA HIS A 25 -11.47 -9.18 3.18
C HIS A 25 -11.11 -9.38 4.66
N HIS A 26 -10.00 -8.84 5.17
CA HIS A 26 -9.62 -9.10 6.56
C HIS A 26 -10.00 -7.96 7.50
N THR A 27 -10.90 -8.31 8.41
CA THR A 27 -11.29 -7.61 9.64
C THR A 27 -10.09 -6.94 10.31
N GLY A 28 -10.07 -5.61 10.35
CA GLY A 28 -8.99 -4.82 10.95
C GLY A 28 -8.63 -3.56 10.16
N GLY A 29 -9.01 -3.49 8.88
CA GLY A 29 -8.87 -2.31 8.03
C GLY A 29 -7.56 -2.27 7.24
N LEU A 30 -7.61 -1.67 6.05
CA LEU A 30 -6.46 -1.41 5.19
C LEU A 30 -5.32 -0.65 5.91
N GLU A 31 -5.61 0.02 7.02
CA GLU A 31 -4.67 0.91 7.68
C GLU A 31 -3.49 0.18 8.35
N ASN A 32 -3.66 -1.07 8.78
CA ASN A 32 -2.63 -1.76 9.57
C ASN A 32 -1.42 -2.23 8.76
N ILE A 33 -1.58 -2.44 7.44
CA ILE A 33 -0.50 -2.92 6.57
C ILE A 33 0.39 -1.76 6.09
N PHE A 34 -0.15 -0.55 5.99
CA PHE A 34 0.58 0.58 5.40
C PHE A 34 1.85 0.96 6.13
N PRO A 35 1.94 0.92 7.48
CA PRO A 35 3.20 1.18 8.18
C PRO A 35 4.32 0.22 7.74
N GLU A 36 4.02 -1.07 7.58
CA GLU A 36 5.01 -2.06 7.17
C GLU A 36 5.38 -1.90 5.69
N LEU A 37 4.41 -1.61 4.81
CA LEU A 37 4.69 -1.28 3.41
C LEU A 37 5.56 -0.02 3.29
N TYR A 38 5.24 1.03 4.04
CA TYR A 38 6.02 2.27 4.06
C TYR A 38 7.45 2.04 4.57
N ARG A 39 7.63 1.16 5.56
CA ARG A 39 8.93 0.80 6.14
C ARG A 39 9.85 0.12 5.12
N VAL A 40 9.33 -0.84 4.37
CA VAL A 40 10.13 -1.65 3.43
C VAL A 40 10.35 -0.96 2.10
N LEU A 41 9.46 -0.06 1.70
CA LEU A 41 9.57 0.65 0.42
C LEU A 41 10.66 1.73 0.48
N LYS A 42 11.48 1.80 -0.56
CA LYS A 42 12.46 2.88 -0.75
C LYS A 42 11.77 4.24 -0.94
N PRO A 43 12.46 5.36 -0.68
CA PRO A 43 12.02 6.67 -1.15
C PRO A 43 11.75 6.60 -2.65
N GLU A 44 10.63 7.18 -3.10
CA GLU A 44 10.15 7.10 -4.50
C GLU A 44 9.80 5.70 -5.01
N GLY A 45 9.80 4.68 -4.15
CA GLY A 45 9.32 3.35 -4.51
C GLY A 45 7.80 3.34 -4.74
N ILE A 46 7.35 2.39 -5.56
CA ILE A 46 5.97 2.30 -6.04
C ILE A 46 5.14 1.32 -5.19
N LEU A 47 3.94 1.76 -4.81
CA LEU A 47 2.90 0.93 -4.24
C LEU A 47 1.74 0.85 -5.24
N SER A 48 1.45 -0.36 -5.71
CA SER A 48 0.31 -0.67 -6.58
C SER A 48 -0.78 -1.38 -5.78
N ILE A 49 -2.01 -0.85 -5.79
CA ILE A 49 -3.14 -1.44 -5.06
C ILE A 49 -4.30 -1.73 -6.01
N GLU A 50 -4.80 -2.96 -5.99
CA GLU A 50 -6.05 -3.29 -6.67
C GLU A 50 -7.26 -2.81 -5.86
N LYS A 51 -8.08 -1.95 -6.45
CA LYS A 51 -9.35 -1.51 -5.88
C LYS A 51 -10.40 -2.60 -6.01
N THR A 52 -11.06 -2.91 -4.90
CA THR A 52 -12.25 -3.77 -4.94
C THR A 52 -13.50 -3.00 -5.38
N PRO A 53 -14.48 -3.69 -6.00
CA PRO A 53 -15.67 -3.04 -6.54
C PRO A 53 -16.45 -2.16 -5.55
N TRP A 54 -16.48 -2.53 -4.27
CA TRP A 54 -17.25 -1.83 -3.23
C TRP A 54 -16.51 -0.67 -2.55
N LEU A 55 -15.19 -0.55 -2.71
CA LEU A 55 -14.43 0.56 -2.14
C LEU A 55 -14.46 1.76 -3.09
N SER A 56 -14.79 2.94 -2.56
CA SER A 56 -14.73 4.17 -3.35
C SER A 56 -13.29 4.62 -3.54
N GLU A 57 -12.98 5.14 -4.73
CA GLU A 57 -11.63 5.61 -5.08
C GLU A 57 -11.14 6.67 -4.10
N LYS A 58 -11.98 7.65 -3.80
CA LYS A 58 -11.67 8.71 -2.83
C LYS A 58 -11.30 8.14 -1.45
N LYS A 59 -12.02 7.12 -0.97
CA LYS A 59 -11.70 6.48 0.31
C LYS A 59 -10.35 5.76 0.27
N LEU A 60 -10.09 5.02 -0.82
CA LEU A 60 -8.80 4.33 -1.01
C LEU A 60 -7.64 5.35 -1.01
N VAL A 61 -7.72 6.35 -1.88
CA VAL A 61 -6.67 7.38 -2.01
C VAL A 61 -6.43 8.09 -0.67
N THR A 62 -7.49 8.54 0.00
CA THR A 62 -7.36 9.24 1.29
C THR A 62 -6.71 8.36 2.36
N ALA A 63 -7.05 7.07 2.43
CA ALA A 63 -6.46 6.15 3.41
C ALA A 63 -4.96 5.92 3.14
N VAL A 64 -4.58 5.77 1.88
CA VAL A 64 -3.18 5.55 1.47
C VAL A 64 -2.33 6.81 1.69
N GLU A 65 -2.85 7.98 1.34
CA GLU A 65 -2.14 9.26 1.51
C GLU A 65 -1.91 9.63 2.98
N ARG A 66 -2.85 9.29 3.88
CA ARG A 66 -2.67 9.44 5.33
C ARG A 66 -1.47 8.66 5.88
N ASN A 67 -1.01 7.64 5.15
CA ASN A 67 0.12 6.80 5.53
C ASN A 67 1.42 7.17 4.79
N GLY A 68 1.52 8.41 4.28
CA GLY A 68 2.78 8.96 3.74
C GLY A 68 3.03 8.64 2.27
N PHE A 69 2.04 8.08 1.57
CA PHE A 69 2.10 7.88 0.14
C PHE A 69 1.52 9.09 -0.62
N ILE A 70 1.84 9.18 -1.91
CA ILE A 70 1.32 10.18 -2.84
C ILE A 70 0.66 9.45 -4.00
N TYR A 71 -0.57 9.81 -4.33
CA TYR A 71 -1.28 9.24 -5.48
C TYR A 71 -0.68 9.71 -6.80
N LEU A 72 -0.37 8.77 -7.70
CA LEU A 72 0.21 9.04 -9.02
C LEU A 72 -0.81 8.91 -10.15
N GLY A 73 -1.86 8.11 -9.95
CA GLY A 73 -2.86 7.82 -10.96
C GLY A 73 -3.39 6.40 -10.86
N GLN A 74 -4.21 6.02 -11.84
CA GLN A 74 -4.79 4.68 -11.91
C GLN A 74 -4.71 4.12 -13.33
N GLN A 75 -4.64 2.79 -13.41
CA GLN A 75 -4.82 2.01 -14.62
C GLN A 75 -5.86 0.93 -14.33
N GLU A 76 -7.03 1.02 -14.97
CA GLU A 76 -8.17 0.14 -14.71
C GLU A 76 -8.53 0.11 -13.21
N ARG A 77 -8.36 -1.05 -12.55
CA ARG A 77 -8.62 -1.22 -11.11
C ARG A 77 -7.37 -1.02 -10.25
N VAL A 78 -6.22 -0.72 -10.84
CA VAL A 78 -4.94 -0.62 -10.13
C VAL A 78 -4.60 0.84 -9.88
N PHE A 79 -4.47 1.20 -8.61
CA PHE A 79 -4.11 2.53 -8.14
C PHE A 79 -2.61 2.55 -7.84
N LEU A 80 -1.92 3.56 -8.38
CA LEU A 80 -0.49 3.73 -8.25
C LEU A 80 -0.19 4.85 -7.26
N PHE A 81 0.74 4.57 -6.36
CA PHE A 81 1.22 5.51 -5.36
C PHE A 81 2.75 5.46 -5.28
N THR A 82 3.36 6.55 -4.83
CA THR A 82 4.78 6.59 -4.46
C THR A 82 4.95 6.89 -2.98
N LYS A 83 6.00 6.34 -2.35
CA LYS A 83 6.43 6.80 -1.02
C LYS A 83 6.89 8.26 -1.13
N ARG A 84 6.40 9.13 -0.24
CA ARG A 84 6.87 10.52 -0.13
C ARG A 84 8.35 10.51 0.22
N LYS A 85 9.15 11.35 -0.46
CA LYS A 85 10.52 11.64 -0.02
C LYS A 85 10.46 12.27 1.37
N ALA A 86 11.14 11.66 2.33
CA ALA A 86 11.38 12.25 3.63
C ALA A 86 12.36 13.42 3.51
#